data_AF-A0A2V8MVH7-F1
#
_entry.id   AF-A0A2V8MVH7-F1
#
_cell.length_a   1.000
_cell.length_b   1.000
_cell.length_c   1.000
_cell.angle_alpha   90.00
_cell.angle_beta   90.00
_cell.angle_gamma   90.00
#
_symmetry.space_group_name_H-M   'P 1'
#
loop_
_entity.id
_entity.type
_entity.pdbx_description
1 polymer ?
#
loop_
_entity_poly.entity_id
_entity_poly.type
_entity_poly.pdbx_seq_one_letter_code
_entity_poly.pdbx_strand_id
1 'polypeptide(L)' 'MLKHPVFLMIDGMSQAYRAYFAIRGLATSHGLPTNAVYGFAIMLKRVLEKYPPDYICVALDSPERTVRHAQ' A
#
# COMPACT_ATOMS: atom_id res chain seq x y z
N MET A 1 15.40 26.39 12.84
CA MET A 1 15.22 24.95 13.11
C MET A 1 15.36 24.23 11.79
N LEU A 2 16.36 23.34 11.63
CA LEU A 2 16.51 22.58 10.39
C LEU A 2 15.35 21.60 10.26
N LYS A 3 14.65 21.62 9.13
CA LYS A 3 13.57 20.70 8.82
C LYS A 3 14.22 19.44 8.23
N HIS A 4 14.13 18.31 8.92
CA HIS A 4 14.63 17.05 8.38
C HIS A 4 13.66 16.51 7.33
N PRO A 5 14.17 15.99 6.19
CA PRO A 5 13.32 15.42 5.17
C PRO A 5 12.60 14.17 5.69
N VAL A 6 11.33 14.03 5.38
CA VAL A 6 10.51 12.87 5.75
C VAL A 6 10.49 11.89 4.58
N PHE A 7 10.94 10.66 4.83
CA PHE A 7 10.84 9.56 3.88
C PHE A 7 9.76 8.58 4.32
N LEU A 8 8.69 8.46 3.53
CA LEU A 8 7.59 7.53 3.79
C LEU A 8 7.84 6.19 3.09
N MET A 9 7.91 5.11 3.88
CA MET A 9 8.04 3.75 3.38
C MET A 9 6.76 2.97 3.66
N ILE A 10 6.22 2.32 2.63
CA ILE A 10 4.96 1.57 2.68
C ILE A 10 5.22 0.12 2.29
N ASP A 11 4.74 -0.82 3.09
CA ASP A 11 4.61 -2.21 2.67
C ASP A 11 3.33 -2.36 1.83
N GLY A 12 3.49 -2.51 0.51
CA GLY A 12 2.37 -2.50 -0.43
C GLY A 12 1.49 -3.74 -0.33
N MET A 13 2.08 -4.93 -0.16
CA MET A 13 1.34 -6.19 -0.15
C MET A 13 0.47 -6.33 1.09
N SER A 14 0.99 -6.02 2.27
CA SER A 14 0.20 -6.08 3.51
C SER A 14 -0.94 -5.05 3.52
N GLN A 15 -0.72 -3.87 2.95
CA GLN A 15 -1.72 -2.81 2.88
C GLN A 15 -2.79 -3.11 1.81
N ALA A 16 -2.42 -3.66 0.65
CA ALA A 16 -3.37 -4.13 -0.36
C ALA A 16 -4.24 -5.28 0.19
N TYR A 17 -3.64 -6.22 0.92
CA TYR A 17 -4.36 -7.29 1.59
C TYR A 17 -5.38 -6.72 2.59
N ARG A 18 -4.96 -5.78 3.45
CA ARG A 18 -5.87 -5.10 4.39
C ARG A 18 -7.02 -4.40 3.67
N ALA A 19 -6.75 -3.68 2.58
CA ALA A 19 -7.77 -3.00 1.79
C ALA A 19 -8.80 -3.97 1.21
N TYR A 20 -8.34 -5.11 0.68
CA TYR A 20 -9.20 -6.14 0.12
C TYR A 20 -10.20 -6.70 1.15
N PHE A 21 -9.75 -6.98 2.36
CA PHE A 21 -10.62 -7.54 3.40
C PHE A 21 -11.51 -6.50 4.09
N ALA A 22 -11.11 -5.23 4.09
CA ALA A 22 -11.88 -4.15 4.71
C ALA A 22 -13.12 -3.73 3.91
N ILE A 23 -13.09 -3.83 2.59
CA ILE A 23 -14.17 -3.37 1.70
C ILE A 23 -14.79 -4.56 0.96
N ARG A 24 -16.10 -4.78 1.14
CA ARG A 24 -16.88 -5.86 0.52
C ARG A 24 -17.78 -5.35 -0.59
N GLY A 25 -17.97 -6.15 -1.64
CA GLY A 25 -18.93 -5.89 -2.71
C GLY A 25 -18.55 -4.76 -3.68
N LEU A 26 -17.35 -4.17 -3.57
CA LEU A 26 -16.90 -3.14 -4.51
C LEU A 26 -16.29 -3.79 -5.76
N ALA A 27 -16.94 -3.56 -6.90
CA ALA A 27 -16.54 -4.06 -8.20
C ALA A 27 -16.88 -3.04 -9.30
N THR A 28 -16.27 -3.21 -10.48
CA THR A 28 -16.67 -2.47 -11.69
C THR A 28 -18.05 -2.89 -12.18
N SER A 29 -18.61 -2.17 -13.15
CA SER A 29 -19.84 -2.57 -13.87
C SER A 29 -19.75 -3.94 -14.55
N HIS A 30 -18.53 -4.42 -14.84
CA HIS A 30 -18.28 -5.75 -15.39
C HIS A 30 -18.07 -6.83 -14.30
N GLY A 31 -18.24 -6.49 -13.02
CA GLY A 31 -18.08 -7.41 -11.89
C GLY A 31 -16.64 -7.65 -11.44
N LEU A 32 -15.65 -6.95 -12.00
CA LEU A 32 -14.25 -7.07 -11.57
C LEU A 32 -14.06 -6.42 -10.19
N PRO A 33 -13.60 -7.16 -9.15
CA PRO A 33 -13.38 -6.58 -7.83
C PRO A 33 -12.34 -5.46 -7.85
N THR A 34 -12.65 -4.32 -7.22
CA THR A 34 -11.76 -3.14 -7.15
C THR A 34 -11.51 -2.66 -5.72
N ASN A 35 -12.05 -3.39 -4.73
CA ASN A 35 -11.90 -3.14 -3.29
C ASN A 35 -10.45 -2.92 -2.83
N ALA A 36 -9.51 -3.78 -3.25
CA ALA A 36 -8.11 -3.65 -2.84
C ALA A 36 -7.48 -2.34 -3.31
N VAL A 37 -7.63 -2.03 -4.61
CA VAL A 37 -7.04 -0.84 -5.23
C VAL A 37 -7.67 0.44 -4.66
N TYR A 38 -9.00 0.46 -4.53
CA TYR A 38 -9.73 1.61 -3.99
C TYR A 38 -9.37 1.87 -2.52
N GLY A 39 -9.39 0.82 -1.68
CA GLY A 39 -9.04 0.95 -0.26
C GLY A 39 -7.60 1.37 -0.06
N PHE A 40 -6.66 0.80 -0.83
CA PHE A 40 -5.24 1.19 -0.79
C PHE A 40 -5.06 2.67 -1.16
N ALA A 41 -5.69 3.15 -2.23
CA ALA A 41 -5.61 4.55 -2.66
C ALA A 41 -6.14 5.51 -1.58
N ILE A 42 -7.25 5.18 -0.92
CA ILE A 42 -7.78 5.98 0.20
C ILE A 42 -6.79 6.01 1.38
N MET A 43 -6.23 4.86 1.76
CA MET A 43 -5.27 4.79 2.86
C MET A 43 -4.01 5.60 2.54
N LEU A 44 -3.49 5.48 1.31
CA LEU A 44 -2.34 6.24 0.84
C LEU A 44 -2.60 7.74 0.89
N LYS A 45 -3.73 8.21 0.34
CA LYS A 45 -4.13 9.62 0.37
C LYS A 45 -4.16 10.18 1.79
N ARG A 46 -4.78 9.45 2.73
CA ARG A 46 -4.85 9.86 4.15
C ARG A 46 -3.47 10.00 4.79
N VAL A 47 -2.54 9.10 4.49
CA VAL A 47 -1.17 9.17 5.04
C VAL A 47 -0.42 10.35 4.45
N LEU A 48 -0.52 10.59 3.14
CA LEU A 48 0.12 11.73 2.48
C LEU A 48 -0.40 13.08 2.98
N GLU A 49 -1.70 13.19 3.25
CA GLU A 49 -2.31 14.39 3.83
C GLU A 49 -1.87 14.61 5.28
N LYS A 50 -1.73 13.53 6.05
CA LYS A 50 -1.35 13.59 7.47
C LYS A 50 0.15 13.85 7.66
N TYR A 51 0.97 13.26 6.80
CA TYR A 51 2.43 13.32 6.86
C TYR A 51 2.94 13.69 5.47
N PRO A 52 3.03 14.98 5.11
CA PRO A 52 3.51 15.40 3.80
C PRO A 52 5.00 15.05 3.67
N PRO A 53 5.37 13.99 2.92
CA PRO A 53 6.74 13.51 2.89
C PRO A 53 7.51 14.16 1.72
N ASP A 54 8.82 14.27 1.86
CA ASP A 54 9.70 14.72 0.77
C ASP A 54 9.98 13.58 -0.23
N TYR A 55 9.91 12.33 0.25
CA TYR A 55 10.12 11.12 -0.54
C TYR A 55 9.13 10.03 -0.16
N ILE A 56 8.77 9.17 -1.13
CA ILE A 56 7.91 8.01 -0.90
C ILE A 56 8.48 6.75 -1.58
N CYS A 57 8.37 5.61 -0.91
CA CYS A 57 8.67 4.29 -1.45
C CYS A 57 7.58 3.29 -1.07
N VAL A 58 7.22 2.41 -2.00
CA VAL A 58 6.34 1.27 -1.76
C VAL A 58 7.12 0.00 -2.03
N ALA A 59 7.33 -0.80 -1.00
CA ALA A 59 7.93 -2.12 -1.12
C ALA A 59 6.87 -3.12 -1.59
N LEU A 60 7.18 -3.86 -2.65
CA LEU A 60 6.36 -4.96 -3.15
C LEU A 60 7.14 -6.25 -2.97
N ASP A 61 6.45 -7.32 -2.58
CA ASP A 61 7.10 -8.62 -2.45
C ASP A 61 7.51 -9.14 -3.82
N SER A 62 8.77 -9.53 -3.94
CA SER A 62 9.27 -10.23 -5.12
C SER A 62 8.74 -11.67 -5.13
N PRO A 63 8.38 -12.24 -6.30
CA PRO A 63 8.06 -13.65 -6.43
C PRO A 63 9.28 -14.57 -6.26
N GLU A 64 10.49 -14.01 -6.20
CA GLU A 64 11.74 -14.77 -6.11
C GLU A 64 11.91 -15.48 -4.76
N ARG A 65 12.56 -16.65 -4.80
CA ARG A 65 12.92 -17.39 -3.58
C ARG A 65 13.92 -16.57 -2.77
N THR A 66 13.52 -16.16 -1.57
CA THR A 66 14.43 -15.56 -0.61
C THR A 66 15.34 -16.61 0.04
N VAL A 67 16.48 -16.18 0.58
CA VAL A 67 17.44 -17.02 1.34
C VAL A 67 16.76 -17.78 2.50
N ARG A 68 15.64 -17.26 3.03
CA ARG A 68 14.85 -17.91 4.08
C ARG A 68 14.16 -19.20 3.64
N HIS A 69 13.99 -19.43 2.33
CA HIS A 69 13.39 -20.66 1.79
C HIS A 69 14.42 -21.77 1.54
N ALA A 70 15.71 -21.52 1.79
CA ALA A 70 16.81 -22.44 1.54
C ALA A 70 17.27 -23.22 2.79
N GLN A 71 16.54 -23.11 3.91
CA GLN A 71 16.76 -23.88 5.14
C GLN A 71 15.81 -25.07 5.23
#